data_AF-A0A2S7UC62-F1
#
_entry.id   AF-A0A2S7UC62-F1
#
_cell.length_a   1.000
_cell.length_b   1.000
_cell.length_c   1.000
_cell.angle_alpha   90.00
_cell.angle_beta   90.00
_cell.angle_gamma   90.00
#
_symmetry.space_group_name_H-M   'P 1'
#
loop_
_entity.id
_entity.type
_entity.pdbx_description
1 polymer ?
#
loop_
_entity_poly.entity_id
_entity_poly.type
_entity_poly.pdbx_seq_one_letter_code
_entity_poly.pdbx_strand_id
1 'polypeptide(L)'
;MINSADFTKRIHKIMEKNDLNASSFAEAINVGRSSISHILSGRNKPSLDLVMNIVDQFPEVDLYWLLNGKGSYPKKETTEIIAPTPVAPTYKKEEKIDTTAEVNSPITPLPDLFSTPKPEVQEQIVKTEKGKNISKIIILYSDGSFKDYFPE
;
A
#
# COMPACT_ATOMS: atom_id res chain seq x y z
N MET A 1 0.19 12.37 13.75
CA MET A 1 -0.70 12.15 12.59
C MET A 1 0.16 12.20 11.32
N ILE A 2 0.00 11.27 10.38
CA ILE A 2 0.78 11.28 9.13
C ILE A 2 0.34 12.46 8.27
N ASN A 3 1.30 13.25 7.77
CA ASN A 3 1.05 14.32 6.82
C ASN A 3 0.98 13.73 5.41
N SER A 4 -0.21 13.74 4.80
CA SER A 4 -0.43 13.21 3.44
C SER A 4 0.46 13.89 2.40
N ALA A 5 0.64 15.21 2.47
CA ALA A 5 1.44 15.94 1.47
C ALA A 5 2.92 15.53 1.52
N ASP A 6 3.48 15.34 2.72
CA ASP A 6 4.86 14.91 2.87
C ASP A 6 5.03 13.41 2.53
N PHE A 7 4.02 12.59 2.79
CA PHE A 7 3.99 11.19 2.36
C PHE A 7 4.02 11.09 0.83
N THR A 8 3.19 11.86 0.13
CA THR A 8 3.17 11.94 -1.34
C THR A 8 4.53 12.33 -1.92
N LYS A 9 5.21 13.33 -1.33
CA LYS A 9 6.57 13.72 -1.76
C LYS A 9 7.57 12.56 -1.65
N ARG A 10 7.47 11.75 -0.59
CA ARG A 10 8.34 10.59 -0.40
C ARG A 10 8.04 9.48 -1.40
N ILE A 11 6.77 9.24 -1.72
CA ILE A 11 6.39 8.33 -2.82
C ILE A 11 7.01 8.79 -4.14
N HIS A 12 6.89 10.07 -4.49
CA HIS A 12 7.52 10.61 -5.70
C HIS A 12 9.04 10.39 -5.71
N LYS A 13 9.70 10.57 -4.58
CA LYS A 13 11.15 10.32 -4.46
C LYS A 13 11.52 8.86 -4.72
N ILE A 14 10.71 7.90 -4.24
CA ILE A 14 10.90 6.47 -4.49
C ILE A 14 10.67 6.16 -5.97
N MET A 15 9.62 6.72 -6.56
CA MET A 15 9.29 6.54 -7.97
C MET A 15 10.41 7.08 -8.89
N GLU A 16 10.90 8.29 -8.64
CA GLU A 16 11.98 8.92 -9.40
C GLU A 16 13.29 8.11 -9.29
N LYS A 17 13.63 7.63 -8.10
CA LYS A 17 14.86 6.84 -7.87
C LYS A 17 14.88 5.50 -8.62
N ASN A 18 13.70 4.97 -8.91
CA ASN A 18 13.48 3.68 -9.58
C ASN A 18 12.98 3.84 -11.03
N ASP A 19 12.94 5.08 -11.57
CA ASP A 19 12.44 5.40 -12.91
C ASP A 19 11.01 4.88 -13.20
N LEU A 20 10.14 4.89 -12.19
CA LEU A 20 8.76 4.40 -12.28
C LEU A 20 7.74 5.54 -12.45
N ASN A 21 6.76 5.34 -13.34
CA ASN A 21 5.55 6.15 -13.38
C ASN A 21 4.49 5.61 -12.41
N ALA A 22 3.38 6.34 -12.22
CA ALA A 22 2.36 5.97 -11.24
C ALA A 22 1.70 4.61 -11.52
N SER A 23 1.53 4.24 -12.78
CA SER A 23 0.95 2.95 -13.17
C SER A 23 1.93 1.82 -12.87
N SER A 24 3.20 1.94 -13.31
CA SER A 24 4.22 0.93 -13.06
C SER A 24 4.56 0.78 -11.58
N PHE A 25 4.48 1.87 -10.80
CA PHE A 25 4.64 1.82 -9.35
C PHE A 25 3.50 1.04 -8.67
N ALA A 26 2.25 1.27 -9.10
CA ALA A 26 1.09 0.54 -8.58
C ALA A 26 1.19 -0.96 -8.86
N GLU A 27 1.61 -1.32 -10.08
CA GLU A 27 1.85 -2.71 -10.47
C GLU A 27 2.98 -3.35 -9.66
N ALA A 28 4.10 -2.65 -9.46
CA ALA A 28 5.26 -3.15 -8.72
C ALA A 28 4.92 -3.55 -7.27
N ILE A 29 4.07 -2.77 -6.59
CA ILE A 29 3.66 -3.05 -5.20
C ILE A 29 2.32 -3.81 -5.11
N ASN A 30 1.84 -4.34 -6.24
CA ASN A 30 0.59 -5.10 -6.37
C ASN A 30 -0.65 -4.40 -5.78
N VAL A 31 -0.81 -3.11 -6.06
CA VAL A 31 -2.01 -2.34 -5.69
C VAL A 31 -2.70 -1.75 -6.90
N GLY A 32 -4.00 -1.46 -6.77
CA GLY A 32 -4.75 -0.81 -7.85
C GLY A 32 -4.24 0.59 -8.19
N ARG A 33 -4.15 0.93 -9.48
CA ARG A 33 -3.75 2.25 -9.99
C ARG A 33 -4.52 3.41 -9.35
N SER A 34 -5.82 3.22 -9.08
CA SER A 34 -6.66 4.22 -8.40
C SER A 34 -6.17 4.53 -6.98
N SER A 35 -5.65 3.53 -6.25
CA SER A 35 -5.11 3.72 -4.91
C SER A 35 -3.92 4.67 -4.94
N ILE A 36 -2.96 4.43 -5.84
CA ILE A 36 -1.80 5.31 -6.04
C ILE A 36 -2.24 6.70 -6.48
N SER A 37 -3.17 6.82 -7.44
CA SER A 37 -3.67 8.11 -7.90
C SER A 37 -4.27 8.96 -6.75
N HIS A 38 -5.08 8.36 -5.89
CA HIS A 38 -5.67 9.06 -4.75
C HIS A 38 -4.63 9.48 -3.70
N ILE A 39 -3.62 8.65 -3.45
CA ILE A 39 -2.50 8.97 -2.56
C ILE A 39 -1.64 10.11 -3.12
N LEU A 40 -1.32 10.06 -4.42
CA LEU A 40 -0.54 11.11 -5.08
C LEU A 40 -1.31 12.44 -5.16
N SER A 41 -2.64 12.40 -5.17
CA SER A 41 -3.47 13.63 -5.06
C SER A 41 -3.48 14.24 -3.65
N GLY A 42 -2.97 13.53 -2.64
CA GLY A 42 -2.95 13.99 -1.25
C GLY A 42 -4.31 13.95 -0.53
N ARG A 43 -5.37 13.49 -1.19
CA ARG A 43 -6.73 13.45 -0.63
C ARG A 43 -6.95 12.28 0.34
N ASN A 44 -6.16 11.22 0.20
CA ASN A 44 -6.32 9.99 1.00
C ASN A 44 -5.10 9.76 1.90
N LYS A 45 -5.35 9.11 3.04
CA LYS A 45 -4.29 8.53 3.86
C LYS A 45 -3.91 7.15 3.31
N PRO A 46 -2.63 6.76 3.39
CA PRO A 46 -2.24 5.41 3.03
C PRO A 46 -2.85 4.39 4.00
N SER A 47 -3.30 3.25 3.47
CA SER A 47 -3.63 2.08 4.29
C SER A 47 -2.35 1.42 4.80
N LEU A 48 -2.47 0.60 5.85
CA LEU A 48 -1.33 -0.17 6.34
C LEU A 48 -0.76 -1.08 5.25
N ASP A 49 -1.63 -1.81 4.55
CA ASP A 49 -1.23 -2.73 3.47
C ASP A 49 -0.41 -2.03 2.38
N LEU A 50 -0.83 -0.81 1.99
CA LEU A 50 -0.07 -0.03 1.01
C LEU A 50 1.35 0.27 1.51
N VAL A 51 1.48 0.67 2.78
CA VAL A 51 2.78 1.00 3.37
C VAL A 51 3.66 -0.23 3.46
N MET A 52 3.10 -1.37 3.88
CA MET A 52 3.84 -2.63 3.99
C MET A 52 4.32 -3.09 2.61
N ASN A 53 3.44 -3.09 1.61
CA ASN A 53 3.81 -3.46 0.24
C ASN A 53 4.94 -2.59 -0.33
N ILE A 54 4.98 -1.29 0.01
CA ILE A 54 6.07 -0.41 -0.43
C ILE A 54 7.39 -0.82 0.21
N VAL A 55 7.41 -1.04 1.53
CA VAL A 55 8.65 -1.38 2.24
C VAL A 55 9.14 -2.79 1.85
N ASP A 56 8.23 -3.71 1.56
CA ASP A 56 8.56 -5.05 1.11
C ASP A 56 9.14 -5.05 -0.32
N GLN A 57 8.57 -4.24 -1.22
CA GLN A 57 9.02 -4.16 -2.61
C GLN A 57 10.29 -3.29 -2.78
N PHE A 58 10.48 -2.30 -1.92
CA PHE A 58 11.61 -1.36 -1.94
C PHE A 58 12.37 -1.46 -0.61
N PRO A 59 13.26 -2.46 -0.44
CA PRO A 59 13.95 -2.71 0.83
C PRO A 59 14.88 -1.54 1.24
N GLU A 60 15.24 -0.68 0.29
CA GLU A 60 15.99 0.54 0.56
C GLU A 60 15.13 1.66 1.19
N VAL A 61 13.81 1.47 1.29
CA VAL A 61 12.87 2.37 1.97
C VAL A 61 12.77 2.01 3.45
N ASP A 62 13.18 2.94 4.32
CA ASP A 62 12.90 2.81 5.74
C ASP A 62 11.44 3.19 6.07
N LEU A 63 10.76 2.33 6.84
CA LEU A 63 9.35 2.54 7.23
C LEU A 63 9.14 3.84 8.00
N TYR A 64 10.01 4.14 8.96
CA TYR A 64 9.88 5.35 9.77
C TYR A 64 10.14 6.60 8.93
N TRP A 65 11.08 6.52 7.98
CA TRP A 65 11.30 7.58 7.00
C TRP A 65 10.08 7.78 6.11
N LEU A 66 9.47 6.70 5.60
CA LEU A 66 8.30 6.76 4.73
C LEU A 66 7.09 7.39 5.45
N LEU A 67 6.89 7.10 6.74
CA LEU A 67 5.73 7.60 7.49
C LEU A 67 5.95 9.00 8.08
N ASN A 68 7.13 9.25 8.64
CA ASN A 68 7.39 10.43 9.46
C ASN A 68 8.47 11.35 8.89
N GLY A 69 9.13 10.97 7.79
CA GLY A 69 10.25 11.72 7.21
C GLY A 69 11.52 11.69 8.07
N LYS A 70 11.58 10.84 9.09
CA LYS A 70 12.70 10.71 10.01
C LYS A 70 13.46 9.42 9.73
N GLY A 71 14.78 9.49 9.67
CA GLY A 71 15.62 8.37 9.23
C GLY A 71 16.32 8.70 7.91
N SER A 72 16.78 7.69 7.20
CA SER A 72 17.52 7.85 5.94
C SER A 72 16.86 7.09 4.80
N TYR A 73 16.78 7.74 3.63
CA TYR A 73 16.47 7.11 2.37
C TYR A 73 17.51 7.52 1.31
N PRO A 74 18.20 6.57 0.67
CA PRO A 74 18.11 5.11 0.87
C PRO A 74 18.59 4.69 2.27
N LYS A 75 18.04 3.59 2.80
CA LYS A 75 18.53 2.97 4.03
C LYS A 75 19.98 2.57 3.79
N LYS A 76 20.91 3.16 4.52
CA LYS A 76 22.29 2.70 4.50
C LYS A 76 22.26 1.35 5.19
N GLU A 77 22.37 0.27 4.43
CA GLU A 77 22.70 -1.00 5.05
C GLU A 77 24.07 -0.80 5.70
N THR A 78 24.09 -0.77 7.04
CA THR A 78 25.23 -1.37 7.72
C THR A 78 25.16 -2.82 7.30
N THR A 79 25.78 -3.14 6.17
CA THR A 79 26.19 -4.49 5.86
C THR A 79 27.01 -4.89 7.09
N GLU A 80 26.44 -5.69 7.97
CA GLU A 80 27.27 -6.54 8.83
C GLU A 80 28.00 -7.46 7.87
N ILE A 81 29.13 -6.96 7.37
CA ILE A 81 30.12 -7.78 6.70
C ILE A 81 30.60 -8.71 7.81
N ILE A 82 30.02 -9.91 7.87
CA ILE A 82 30.61 -11.01 8.63
C ILE A 82 31.90 -11.35 7.87
N ALA A 83 32.96 -10.60 8.17
CA ALA A 83 34.30 -10.95 7.75
C ALA A 83 34.65 -12.27 8.46
N PRO A 84 35.03 -13.34 7.75
CA PRO A 84 35.57 -14.52 8.39
C PRO A 84 36.97 -14.20 8.91
N THR A 85 37.05 -13.71 10.15
CA THR A 85 38.31 -13.65 10.90
C THR A 85 38.65 -15.05 11.41
N PRO A 86 39.89 -15.55 11.20
CA PRO A 86 40.28 -16.88 11.67
C PRO A 86 40.38 -16.95 13.19
N VAL A 87 39.87 -18.06 13.71
CA VAL A 87 39.69 -18.52 15.10
C VAL A 87 40.90 -18.37 16.03
N ALA A 88 40.62 -17.97 17.28
CA ALA A 88 41.32 -18.47 18.47
C ALA A 88 40.29 -18.80 19.57
N PRO A 89 40.44 -19.91 20.33
CA PRO A 89 39.39 -20.43 21.20
C PRO A 89 39.52 -19.91 22.63
N THR A 90 38.41 -19.50 23.24
CA THR A 90 38.30 -19.44 24.71
C THR A 90 36.92 -19.90 25.15
N TYR A 91 36.94 -20.75 26.18
CA TYR A 91 35.90 -21.66 26.63
C TYR A 91 34.68 -21.01 27.30
N LYS A 92 33.52 -21.61 27.00
CA LYS A 92 32.25 -21.80 27.75
C LYS A 92 31.99 -20.98 29.04
N LYS A 93 30.78 -20.41 29.08
CA LYS A 93 29.84 -20.69 30.17
C LYS A 93 28.45 -20.97 29.60
N GLU A 94 27.96 -22.18 29.88
CA GLU A 94 26.60 -22.63 29.61
C GLU A 94 25.63 -21.98 30.59
N GLU A 95 24.48 -21.54 30.11
CA GLU A 95 23.27 -21.54 30.91
C GLU A 95 22.10 -22.03 30.05
N LYS A 96 21.62 -23.22 30.42
CA LYS A 96 20.42 -23.89 29.89
C LYS A 96 19.19 -23.08 30.28
N ILE A 97 18.27 -22.86 29.35
CA ILE A 97 16.84 -23.02 29.63
C ILE A 97 16.20 -23.71 28.43
N ASP A 98 15.95 -25.00 28.62
CA ASP A 98 15.04 -25.81 27.83
C ASP A 98 13.71 -25.81 28.58
N THR A 99 12.63 -25.37 27.94
CA THR A 99 11.27 -25.80 28.29
C THR A 99 10.39 -25.62 27.07
N THR A 100 10.21 -26.75 26.39
CA THR A 100 9.06 -27.12 25.59
C THR A 100 7.74 -26.94 26.35
N ALA A 101 6.73 -26.39 25.68
CA ALA A 101 5.32 -26.71 25.94
C ALA A 101 4.46 -26.25 24.75
N GLU A 102 4.16 -27.20 23.86
CA GLU A 102 2.87 -27.24 23.17
C GLU A 102 1.74 -27.34 24.21
N VAL A 103 0.55 -26.79 23.89
CA VAL A 103 -0.79 -27.40 24.06
C VAL A 103 -1.89 -26.32 23.96
N ASN A 104 -2.63 -26.39 22.85
CA ASN A 104 -4.09 -26.32 22.67
C ASN A 104 -4.95 -25.11 23.12
N SER A 105 -5.50 -24.46 22.08
CA SER A 105 -6.95 -24.18 21.84
C SER A 105 -7.67 -23.09 22.67
N PRO A 106 -8.78 -22.49 22.19
CA PRO A 106 -9.64 -22.86 21.05
C PRO A 106 -9.92 -21.78 19.99
N ILE A 107 -10.15 -22.28 18.79
CA ILE A 107 -10.76 -21.63 17.63
C ILE A 107 -12.16 -21.15 18.02
N THR A 108 -12.44 -19.86 17.86
CA THR A 108 -13.83 -19.35 17.84
C THR A 108 -14.18 -19.04 16.38
N PRO A 109 -15.23 -19.66 15.81
CA PRO A 109 -15.63 -19.38 14.44
C PRO A 109 -16.23 -17.98 14.34
N LEU A 110 -15.59 -17.12 13.53
CA LEU A 110 -16.15 -15.84 13.12
C LEU A 110 -17.24 -16.10 12.05
N PRO A 111 -18.40 -15.43 12.11
CA PRO A 111 -19.51 -15.71 11.23
C PRO A 111 -19.19 -15.42 9.76
N ASP A 112 -19.70 -16.31 8.93
CA ASP A 112 -19.66 -16.38 7.48
C ASP A 112 -20.05 -15.03 6.82
N LEU A 113 -19.08 -14.38 6.17
CA LEU A 113 -19.26 -13.08 5.50
C LEU A 113 -19.81 -13.20 4.06
N PHE A 114 -20.25 -14.41 3.66
CA PHE A 114 -20.78 -14.69 2.31
C PHE A 114 -22.30 -14.67 2.21
N SER A 115 -23.00 -13.93 3.06
CA SER A 115 -24.40 -13.59 2.79
C SER A 115 -24.45 -12.43 1.79
N THR A 116 -24.63 -12.76 0.52
CA THR A 116 -25.01 -11.78 -0.51
C THR A 116 -26.38 -11.19 -0.16
N PRO A 117 -26.51 -9.87 0.03
CA PRO A 117 -27.82 -9.26 -0.04
C PRO A 117 -28.23 -9.25 -1.50
N LYS A 118 -29.27 -10.04 -1.79
CA LYS A 118 -30.12 -9.94 -2.98
C LYS A 118 -30.30 -8.48 -3.38
N PRO A 119 -30.03 -8.06 -4.63
CA PRO A 119 -30.35 -6.70 -5.07
C PRO A 119 -31.87 -6.61 -5.16
N GLU A 120 -32.46 -6.02 -4.12
CA GLU A 120 -33.82 -5.52 -4.18
C GLU A 120 -33.75 -4.23 -4.98
N VAL A 121 -34.17 -4.32 -6.24
CA VAL A 121 -34.31 -3.18 -7.15
C VAL A 121 -35.39 -2.27 -6.57
N GLN A 122 -34.97 -1.25 -5.83
CA GLN A 122 -35.82 -0.12 -5.52
C GLN A 122 -35.63 0.88 -6.65
N GLU A 123 -36.64 0.98 -7.53
CA GLU A 123 -36.78 2.10 -8.46
C GLU A 123 -36.92 3.39 -7.66
N GLN A 124 -35.80 4.02 -7.34
CA GLN A 124 -35.82 5.38 -6.85
C GLN A 124 -36.00 6.30 -8.05
N ILE A 125 -37.25 6.74 -8.21
CA ILE A 125 -37.64 7.86 -9.05
C ILE A 125 -36.84 9.07 -8.58
N VAL A 126 -35.74 9.37 -9.29
CA VAL A 126 -34.96 10.58 -9.05
C VAL A 126 -35.84 11.76 -9.43
N LYS A 127 -36.23 12.53 -8.41
CA LYS A 127 -36.79 13.87 -8.58
C LYS A 127 -35.83 14.67 -9.45
N THR A 128 -36.33 15.12 -10.60
CA THR A 128 -35.63 16.00 -11.53
C THR A 128 -35.29 17.31 -10.83
N GLU A 129 -34.09 17.39 -10.25
CA GLU A 129 -33.51 18.70 -9.97
C GLU A 129 -33.32 19.43 -11.30
N LYS A 130 -33.73 20.70 -11.32
CA LYS A 130 -33.52 21.67 -12.40
C LYS A 130 -32.14 21.43 -13.04
N GLY A 131 -32.16 21.15 -14.33
CA GLY A 131 -31.05 20.55 -15.08
C GLY A 131 -29.70 21.22 -14.82
N LYS A 132 -28.71 20.41 -14.43
CA LYS A 132 -27.31 20.81 -14.46
C LYS A 132 -26.83 20.75 -15.90
N ASN A 133 -26.13 21.79 -16.34
CA ASN A 133 -25.46 21.77 -17.64
C ASN A 133 -24.34 20.73 -17.61
N ILE A 134 -24.34 19.83 -18.59
CA ILE A 134 -23.34 18.78 -18.70
C ILE A 134 -22.08 19.42 -19.28
N SER A 135 -20.98 19.42 -18.51
CA SER A 135 -19.71 19.98 -18.98
C SER A 135 -18.91 19.02 -19.86
N LYS A 136 -19.01 17.71 -19.60
CA LYS A 136 -18.27 16.67 -20.31
C LYS A 136 -18.95 15.30 -20.15
N ILE A 137 -19.00 14.54 -21.23
CA ILE A 137 -19.42 13.14 -21.25
C ILE A 137 -18.20 12.30 -21.67
N ILE A 138 -17.95 11.19 -20.96
CA ILE A 138 -16.93 10.20 -21.35
C ILE A 138 -17.63 8.87 -21.56
N ILE A 139 -17.50 8.30 -22.76
CA ILE A 139 -18.02 6.99 -23.14
C ILE A 139 -16.86 5.99 -23.08
N LEU A 140 -17.02 4.94 -22.27
CA LEU A 140 -16.06 3.84 -22.13
C LEU A 140 -16.57 2.62 -22.90
N TYR A 141 -15.73 2.05 -23.77
CA TYR A 141 -16.05 0.85 -24.53
C TYR A 141 -15.48 -0.40 -23.85
N SER A 142 -16.06 -1.56 -24.14
CA SER A 142 -15.62 -2.85 -23.57
C SER A 142 -14.23 -3.29 -24.03
N ASP A 143 -13.74 -2.75 -25.14
CA ASP A 143 -12.37 -2.94 -25.63
C ASP A 143 -11.34 -2.05 -24.91
N GLY A 144 -11.77 -1.26 -23.92
CA GLY A 144 -10.93 -0.35 -23.14
C GLY A 144 -10.69 1.01 -23.83
N SER A 145 -11.20 1.22 -25.05
CA SER A 145 -11.16 2.54 -25.68
C SER A 145 -12.16 3.50 -25.02
N PHE A 146 -11.95 4.81 -25.19
CA PHE A 146 -12.89 5.82 -24.71
C PHE A 146 -13.04 6.98 -25.69
N LYS A 147 -14.18 7.68 -25.60
CA LYS A 147 -14.44 8.93 -26.32
C LYS A 147 -14.96 9.98 -25.36
N ASP A 148 -14.49 11.21 -25.52
CA ASP A 148 -15.02 12.36 -24.82
C ASP A 148 -15.85 13.29 -25.70
N TYR A 149 -16.88 13.87 -25.10
CA TYR A 149 -17.82 14.79 -25.74
C TYR A 149 -18.08 15.98 -24.82
N PHE A 150 -18.14 17.17 -25.41
CA PHE A 150 -18.45 18.43 -24.74
C PHE A 150 -19.78 18.92 -25.31
N PRO A 151 -20.90 18.76 -24.58
CA PRO A 151 -22.18 19.30 -25.00
C PRO A 151 -22.12 20.83 -25.01
N GLU A 152 -22.67 21.46 -26.04
CA GLU A 152 -22.91 22.92 -26.07
C GLU A 152 -24.01 23.33 -25.09
#